data_AF-A0A165I7Y3-F1
#
_entry.id   AF-A0A165I7Y3-F1
#
_cell.length_a   1.000
_cell.length_b   1.000
_cell.length_c   1.000
_cell.angle_alpha   90.00
_cell.angle_beta   90.00
_cell.angle_gamma   90.00
#
_symmetry.space_group_name_H-M   'P 1'
#
loop_
_entity.id
_entity.type
_entity.pdbx_description
1 polymer ?
#
loop_
_entity_poly.entity_id
_entity_poly.type
_entity_poly.pdbx_seq_one_letter_code
_entity_poly.pdbx_strand_id
1 'polypeptide(L)'
;MTPHPHKHVARDLEASPDEREICRALEHSDPSRGGTGNCAPYCFFSNTITGTDNDTATVITDVGRFVPVPVRDWADLAKGHEPLCINYRDDGYHAQFQVDKSKVNIIGRGSFKVCRPAMLTLWEVPMQWAHLGKVQLFHIGVQTPVVSKCHFIRASKNGPLQDAPIARENRFLEGEANLLYHATALHEHSERFVVEYKEANPSSAACRLDIPEMRMVFGRLFQHSKDCGKGRAGLVTFIEELIEKDAADDSDPGFIKFINNSSPVPVYTTGRAGRVATYLSFLQHVQYEKMSRQAFVSDYQGSLTKLSDPQILSHPEMGAIFGDGNVPEAFFAFETEHPCNEDCTAFGLSTFKRTKKTTQQVNKHNSFELMGDQSPSPPPLQTVLNDECAKITAVQGHAMSAAPGTKKQGPAAKGYSVLPTAEGRLQEEQALAVRRQSERLQQAAALKSQSGKGGRSKSCV
;
A
#
# COMPACT_ATOMS: atom_id res chain seq x y z
N MET A 1 13.09 -34.07 41.72
CA MET A 1 12.70 -34.26 40.30
C MET A 1 12.51 -32.88 39.70
N THR A 2 13.49 -32.40 38.95
CA THR A 2 13.40 -31.15 38.18
C THR A 2 12.63 -31.43 36.89
N PRO A 3 11.55 -30.68 36.59
CA PRO A 3 10.79 -30.92 35.38
C PRO A 3 11.65 -30.59 34.16
N HIS A 4 11.76 -31.53 33.23
CA HIS A 4 12.42 -31.30 31.95
C HIS A 4 11.61 -30.30 31.13
N PRO A 5 12.25 -29.27 30.54
CA PRO A 5 11.56 -28.36 29.65
C PRO A 5 11.16 -29.13 28.38
N HIS A 6 9.85 -29.33 28.20
CA HIS A 6 9.32 -29.83 26.95
C HIS A 6 9.62 -28.80 25.85
N LYS A 7 10.47 -29.18 24.89
CA LYS A 7 10.58 -28.50 23.60
C LYS A 7 9.23 -28.68 22.91
N HIS A 8 8.35 -27.70 23.05
CA HIS A 8 7.18 -27.58 22.19
C HIS A 8 7.70 -27.31 20.78
N VAL A 9 7.59 -28.32 19.92
CA VAL A 9 7.69 -28.14 18.47
C VAL A 9 6.51 -27.25 18.12
N ALA A 10 6.78 -25.98 17.85
CA ALA A 10 5.79 -25.09 17.26
C ALA A 10 5.25 -25.82 16.04
N ARG A 11 3.94 -26.14 16.05
CA ARG A 11 3.25 -26.58 14.84
C ARG A 11 3.58 -25.55 13.77
N ASP A 12 3.87 -26.02 12.56
CA ASP A 12 4.04 -25.20 11.36
C ASP A 12 2.81 -24.29 11.20
N LEU A 13 2.85 -23.13 11.84
CA LEU A 13 1.99 -21.98 11.54
C LEU A 13 2.20 -21.74 10.06
N GLU A 14 1.11 -21.80 9.30
CA GLU A 14 1.00 -21.93 7.84
C GLU A 14 2.31 -21.69 7.08
N ALA A 15 2.74 -22.70 6.31
CA ALA A 15 3.89 -22.58 5.41
C ALA A 15 3.74 -21.27 4.64
N SER A 16 4.76 -20.41 4.77
CA SER A 16 4.84 -19.18 3.98
C SER A 16 4.55 -19.50 2.52
N PRO A 17 3.90 -18.60 1.75
CA PRO A 17 3.77 -18.80 0.31
C PRO A 17 5.12 -19.23 -0.28
N ASP A 18 5.12 -20.12 -1.28
CA ASP A 18 6.38 -20.60 -1.86
C ASP A 18 7.24 -19.39 -2.26
N GLU A 19 8.56 -19.45 -2.04
CA GLU A 19 9.46 -18.33 -2.31
C GLU A 19 9.30 -17.84 -3.76
N ARG A 20 9.00 -18.77 -4.68
CA ARG A 20 8.68 -18.45 -6.07
C ARG A 20 7.39 -17.66 -6.24
N GLU A 21 6.36 -17.91 -5.43
CA GLU A 21 5.12 -17.13 -5.42
C GLU A 21 5.37 -15.73 -4.87
N ILE A 22 6.18 -15.61 -3.81
CA ILE A 22 6.58 -14.31 -3.23
C ILE A 22 7.36 -13.47 -4.26
N CYS A 23 8.46 -14.01 -4.80
CA CYS A 23 9.27 -13.30 -5.79
C CYS A 23 8.42 -12.88 -6.98
N ARG A 24 7.56 -13.78 -7.46
CA ARG A 24 6.66 -13.49 -8.58
C ARG A 24 5.71 -12.34 -8.24
N ALA A 25 5.03 -12.38 -7.11
CA ALA A 25 4.09 -11.34 -6.70
C ALA A 25 4.75 -9.97 -6.59
N LEU A 26 5.95 -9.94 -6.04
CA LEU A 26 6.73 -8.72 -5.90
C LEU A 26 7.13 -8.18 -7.29
N GLU A 27 7.68 -9.01 -8.18
CA GLU A 27 8.06 -8.59 -9.54
C GLU A 27 6.90 -8.00 -10.38
N HIS A 28 5.66 -8.46 -10.15
CA HIS A 28 4.47 -7.93 -10.84
C HIS A 28 4.01 -6.58 -10.30
N SER A 29 4.54 -6.16 -9.16
CA SER A 29 4.22 -4.85 -8.57
C SER A 29 4.88 -3.70 -9.33
N ASP A 30 5.84 -4.01 -10.22
CA ASP A 30 6.54 -3.03 -11.06
C ASP A 30 5.58 -2.31 -12.01
N PRO A 31 5.30 -1.01 -11.79
CA PRO A 31 4.37 -0.25 -12.63
C PRO A 31 4.89 -0.08 -14.06
N SER A 32 6.18 -0.33 -14.33
CA SER A 32 6.75 -0.28 -15.68
C SER A 32 6.49 -1.53 -16.52
N ARG A 33 6.14 -2.66 -15.87
CA ARG A 33 5.90 -3.96 -16.54
C ARG A 33 4.43 -4.21 -16.89
N GLY A 34 3.50 -3.41 -16.38
CA GLY A 34 2.11 -3.45 -16.78
C GLY A 34 1.99 -3.27 -18.29
N GLY A 35 1.67 -4.35 -19.00
CA GLY A 35 1.52 -4.34 -20.45
C GLY A 35 0.55 -3.24 -20.87
N THR A 36 0.81 -2.62 -22.02
CA THR A 36 -0.02 -1.60 -22.67
C THR A 36 -1.37 -2.16 -23.15
N GLY A 37 -2.03 -2.98 -22.35
CA GLY A 37 -3.35 -3.54 -22.62
C GLY A 37 -4.37 -2.43 -22.77
N ASN A 38 -4.56 -1.95 -24.01
CA ASN A 38 -5.66 -1.14 -24.53
C ASN A 38 -6.31 -0.08 -23.62
N CYS A 39 -5.61 0.46 -22.64
CA CYS A 39 -5.94 1.76 -22.07
C CYS A 39 -5.54 2.80 -23.12
N ALA A 40 -6.50 3.13 -23.99
CA ALA A 40 -6.32 4.03 -25.11
C ALA A 40 -5.52 5.29 -24.70
N PRO A 41 -4.48 5.68 -25.46
CA PRO A 41 -3.72 6.87 -25.16
C PRO A 41 -4.63 8.08 -25.39
N TYR A 42 -5.14 8.67 -24.31
CA TYR A 42 -5.66 10.02 -24.35
C TYR A 42 -4.48 10.97 -24.53
N CYS A 43 -4.06 11.16 -25.78
CA CYS A 43 -3.13 12.20 -26.17
C CYS A 43 -3.80 13.56 -25.93
N PHE A 44 -3.45 14.23 -24.83
CA PHE A 44 -3.75 15.65 -24.62
C PHE A 44 -2.52 16.48 -24.95
N PHE A 45 -2.70 17.45 -25.85
CA PHE A 45 -1.72 18.50 -26.11
C PHE A 45 -1.50 19.32 -24.84
N SER A 46 -0.25 19.41 -24.37
CA SER A 46 0.12 20.26 -23.23
C SER A 46 0.25 21.72 -23.68
N ASN A 47 -0.63 22.58 -23.18
CA ASN A 47 -0.37 24.02 -23.17
C ASN A 47 0.31 24.37 -21.84
N THR A 48 1.48 24.99 -21.91
CA THR A 48 2.17 25.59 -20.76
C THR A 48 1.35 26.79 -20.30
N ILE A 49 0.76 26.72 -19.10
CA ILE A 49 0.01 27.82 -18.51
C ILE A 49 0.94 28.62 -17.62
N THR A 50 1.35 29.81 -18.07
CA THR A 50 1.94 30.85 -17.23
C THR A 50 0.82 31.78 -16.76
N GLY A 51 0.14 31.41 -15.67
CA GLY A 51 -0.85 32.28 -15.04
C GLY A 51 -0.17 33.36 -14.22
N THR A 52 -0.47 34.62 -14.51
CA THR A 52 -0.08 35.78 -13.69
C THR A 52 -0.92 35.82 -12.41
N ASP A 53 -0.26 35.95 -11.26
CA ASP A 53 -0.78 36.00 -9.88
C ASP A 53 -1.83 37.11 -9.64
N ASN A 54 -3.03 36.97 -10.20
CA ASN A 54 -4.20 37.68 -9.71
C ASN A 54 -5.08 36.69 -8.96
N ASP A 55 -5.22 36.97 -7.67
CA ASP A 55 -5.94 36.32 -6.58
C ASP A 55 -7.27 35.66 -7.01
N THR A 56 -7.16 34.49 -7.64
CA THR A 56 -8.28 33.66 -8.08
C THR A 56 -8.59 32.68 -6.97
N ALA A 57 -9.87 32.52 -6.66
CA ALA A 57 -10.39 31.70 -5.55
C ALA A 57 -9.51 30.48 -5.24
N THR A 58 -8.92 30.46 -4.05
CA THR A 58 -8.01 29.40 -3.62
C THR A 58 -8.74 28.07 -3.37
N VAL A 59 -10.02 28.15 -3.05
CA VAL A 59 -10.91 27.00 -2.85
C VAL A 59 -11.45 26.53 -4.20
N ILE A 60 -11.07 25.31 -4.57
CA ILE A 60 -11.53 24.62 -5.76
C ILE A 60 -12.57 23.60 -5.34
N THR A 61 -13.68 23.53 -6.07
CA THR A 61 -14.69 22.48 -5.94
C THR A 61 -14.88 21.84 -7.30
N ASP A 62 -14.53 20.56 -7.41
CA ASP A 62 -14.58 19.80 -8.65
C ASP A 62 -15.45 18.54 -8.45
N VAL A 63 -16.08 18.08 -9.52
CA VAL A 63 -16.80 16.80 -9.58
C VAL A 63 -15.97 15.83 -10.41
N GLY A 64 -15.97 14.55 -10.05
CA GLY A 64 -15.07 13.59 -10.67
C GLY A 64 -15.39 12.13 -10.35
N ARG A 65 -14.42 11.28 -10.67
CA ARG A 65 -14.43 9.84 -10.43
C ARG A 65 -13.54 9.50 -9.26
N PHE A 66 -14.11 8.91 -8.23
CA PHE A 66 -13.45 8.40 -7.06
C PHE A 66 -13.20 6.90 -7.23
N VAL A 67 -11.95 6.46 -7.06
CA VAL A 67 -11.55 5.05 -7.09
C VAL A 67 -10.86 4.73 -5.77
N PRO A 68 -11.41 3.85 -4.92
CA PRO A 68 -10.74 3.48 -3.69
C PRO A 68 -9.52 2.59 -3.96
N VAL A 69 -8.47 2.70 -3.13
CA VAL A 69 -7.43 1.67 -3.08
C VAL A 69 -7.99 0.50 -2.26
N PRO A 70 -8.15 -0.69 -2.85
CA PRO A 70 -8.68 -1.85 -2.14
C PRO A 70 -7.70 -2.33 -1.06
N VAL A 71 -8.21 -2.96 -0.01
CA VAL A 71 -7.39 -3.74 0.92
C VAL A 71 -7.49 -5.20 0.49
N ARG A 72 -6.36 -5.84 0.25
CA ARG A 72 -6.29 -7.25 -0.15
C ARG A 72 -5.42 -8.01 0.81
N ASP A 73 -5.76 -9.29 0.94
CA ASP A 73 -4.89 -10.20 1.64
C ASP A 73 -3.58 -10.41 0.87
N TRP A 74 -2.48 -10.53 1.60
CA TRP A 74 -1.18 -10.78 0.99
C TRP A 74 -1.13 -12.12 0.23
N ALA A 75 -1.76 -13.18 0.75
CA ALA A 75 -1.76 -14.48 0.05
C ALA A 75 -2.58 -14.39 -1.25
N ASP A 76 -3.63 -13.57 -1.29
CA ASP A 76 -4.39 -13.31 -2.51
C ASP A 76 -3.56 -12.52 -3.53
N LEU A 77 -2.78 -11.53 -3.09
CA LEU A 77 -1.81 -10.84 -3.94
C LEU A 77 -0.70 -11.75 -4.43
N ALA A 78 -0.24 -12.67 -3.58
CA ALA A 78 0.80 -13.62 -3.94
C ALA A 78 0.35 -14.58 -5.05
N LYS A 79 -0.93 -14.96 -5.02
CA LYS A 79 -1.58 -15.84 -6.00
C LYS A 79 -2.09 -15.08 -7.24
N GLY A 80 -2.53 -13.84 -7.06
CA GLY A 80 -3.19 -13.01 -8.06
C GLY A 80 -2.21 -12.07 -8.74
N HIS A 81 -2.02 -12.29 -10.04
CA HIS A 81 -0.90 -11.77 -10.83
C HIS A 81 -0.90 -10.28 -11.18
N GLU A 82 -1.67 -9.42 -10.53
CA GLU A 82 -1.89 -8.09 -11.10
C GLU A 82 -1.63 -6.94 -10.11
N PRO A 83 -0.85 -5.93 -10.53
CA PRO A 83 -0.76 -4.66 -9.80
C PRO A 83 -2.15 -4.04 -9.69
N LEU A 84 -2.27 -2.99 -8.87
CA LEU A 84 -3.53 -2.26 -8.75
C LEU A 84 -4.01 -1.80 -10.14
N CYS A 85 -5.04 -2.44 -10.68
CA CYS A 85 -5.67 -2.04 -11.92
C CYS A 85 -6.61 -0.86 -11.63
N ILE A 86 -6.32 0.30 -12.21
CA ILE A 86 -7.09 1.52 -11.98
C ILE A 86 -7.93 1.81 -13.21
N ASN A 87 -9.25 1.57 -13.11
CA ASN A 87 -10.20 1.90 -14.17
C ASN A 87 -11.22 2.94 -13.67
N TYR A 88 -10.91 4.22 -13.86
CA TYR A 88 -11.80 5.33 -13.46
C TYR A 88 -13.19 5.30 -14.11
N ARG A 89 -13.35 4.59 -15.23
CA ARG A 89 -14.63 4.53 -15.93
C ARG A 89 -15.55 3.48 -15.30
N ASP A 90 -15.02 2.28 -15.09
CA ASP A 90 -15.83 1.13 -14.69
C ASP A 90 -15.82 0.93 -13.17
N ASP A 91 -14.73 1.27 -12.49
CA ASP A 91 -14.58 1.21 -11.04
C ASP A 91 -14.78 2.56 -10.34
N GLY A 92 -14.91 3.65 -11.11
CA GLY A 92 -14.99 5.00 -10.57
C GLY A 92 -16.40 5.43 -10.16
N TYR A 93 -16.54 5.83 -8.90
CA TYR A 93 -17.76 6.33 -8.29
C TYR A 93 -17.87 7.85 -8.43
N HIS A 94 -19.07 8.38 -8.56
CA HIS A 94 -19.25 9.84 -8.60
C HIS A 94 -18.99 10.46 -7.23
N ALA A 95 -18.19 11.51 -7.23
CA ALA A 95 -17.88 12.26 -6.03
C ALA A 95 -17.66 13.74 -6.32
N GLN A 96 -17.85 14.55 -5.29
CA GLN A 96 -17.45 15.96 -5.24
C GLN A 96 -16.24 16.10 -4.32
N PHE A 97 -15.25 16.84 -4.78
CA PHE A 97 -14.00 17.08 -4.08
C PHE A 97 -13.75 18.58 -3.96
N GLN A 98 -13.48 19.04 -2.74
CA GLN A 98 -13.20 20.43 -2.44
C GLN A 98 -11.86 20.56 -1.74
N VAL A 99 -10.99 21.42 -2.24
CA VAL A 99 -9.65 21.65 -1.68
C VAL A 99 -9.29 23.13 -1.75
N ASP A 100 -8.74 23.67 -0.68
CA ASP A 100 -8.13 24.99 -0.69
C ASP A 100 -6.66 24.88 -1.08
N LYS A 101 -6.30 25.36 -2.27
CA LYS A 101 -4.93 25.33 -2.81
C LYS A 101 -4.03 26.43 -2.26
N SER A 102 -4.50 27.29 -1.37
CA SER A 102 -3.69 28.35 -0.76
C SER A 102 -2.45 27.76 -0.07
N LYS A 103 -1.36 28.54 -0.07
CA LYS A 103 -0.09 28.12 0.57
C LYS A 103 -0.23 27.98 2.09
N VAL A 104 -1.17 28.70 2.70
CA VAL A 104 -1.42 28.67 4.14
C VAL A 104 -2.11 27.37 4.59
N ASN A 105 -2.79 26.66 3.68
CA ASN A 105 -3.45 25.38 3.96
C ASN A 105 -2.58 24.16 3.61
N ILE A 106 -1.28 24.34 3.38
CA ILE A 106 -0.35 23.20 3.26
C ILE A 106 -0.06 22.67 4.67
N ILE A 107 -0.55 21.46 4.98
CA ILE A 107 -0.35 20.80 6.27
C ILE A 107 0.86 19.87 6.28
N GLY A 108 1.41 19.53 5.11
CA GLY A 108 2.57 18.68 4.99
C GLY A 108 3.29 18.88 3.66
N ARG A 109 4.62 18.75 3.67
CA ARG A 109 5.47 18.86 2.48
C ARG A 109 6.57 17.83 2.54
N GLY A 110 6.46 16.83 1.67
CA GLY A 110 7.53 15.86 1.42
C GLY A 110 8.51 16.33 0.34
N SER A 111 9.37 15.41 -0.08
CA SER A 111 10.34 15.65 -1.16
C SER A 111 9.67 15.88 -2.52
N PHE A 112 8.54 15.19 -2.76
CA PHE A 112 7.84 15.17 -4.06
C PHE A 112 6.35 15.55 -3.96
N LYS A 113 5.78 15.54 -2.75
CA LYS A 113 4.34 15.71 -2.52
C LYS A 113 4.05 16.88 -1.60
N VAL A 114 2.95 17.58 -1.88
CA VAL A 114 2.33 18.53 -0.95
C VAL A 114 1.01 17.97 -0.47
N CYS A 115 0.76 18.09 0.83
CA CYS A 115 -0.44 17.61 1.51
C CYS A 115 -1.31 18.80 1.91
N ARG A 116 -2.61 18.72 1.64
CA ARG A 116 -3.60 19.75 2.00
C ARG A 116 -4.86 19.10 2.58
N PRO A 117 -5.51 19.71 3.57
CA PRO A 117 -6.83 19.28 3.99
C PRO A 117 -7.82 19.54 2.85
N ALA A 118 -8.76 18.62 2.70
CA ALA A 118 -9.81 18.68 1.69
C ALA A 118 -11.09 18.03 2.21
N MET A 119 -12.19 18.25 1.49
CA MET A 119 -13.48 17.62 1.75
C MET A 119 -13.88 16.76 0.57
N LEU A 120 -14.30 15.52 0.84
CA LEU A 120 -14.82 14.60 -0.15
C LEU A 120 -16.28 14.25 0.16
N THR A 121 -17.16 14.33 -0.83
CA THR A 121 -18.54 13.85 -0.75
C THR A 121 -18.76 12.76 -1.79
N LEU A 122 -19.03 11.54 -1.34
CA LEU A 122 -19.42 10.45 -2.25
C LEU A 122 -20.92 10.51 -2.53
N TRP A 123 -21.33 10.23 -3.78
CA TRP A 123 -22.74 10.17 -4.16
C TRP A 123 -23.28 8.75 -4.30
N GLU A 124 -22.41 7.75 -4.25
CA GLU A 124 -22.77 6.34 -4.30
C GLU A 124 -21.82 5.49 -3.44
N VAL A 125 -22.28 4.31 -3.00
CA VAL A 125 -21.47 3.38 -2.19
C VAL A 125 -20.46 2.67 -3.11
N PRO A 126 -19.16 2.69 -2.78
CA PRO A 126 -18.19 1.84 -3.45
C PRO A 126 -18.50 0.36 -3.26
N MET A 127 -18.83 -0.38 -4.33
CA MET A 127 -19.12 -1.81 -4.25
C MET A 127 -17.94 -2.61 -3.72
N GLN A 128 -16.72 -2.18 -4.05
CA GLN A 128 -15.48 -2.81 -3.62
C GLN A 128 -15.30 -2.79 -2.09
N TRP A 129 -16.08 -1.99 -1.35
CA TRP A 129 -16.01 -1.93 0.11
C TRP A 129 -17.14 -2.66 0.83
N ALA A 130 -18.03 -3.33 0.10
CA ALA A 130 -19.12 -4.08 0.71
C ALA A 130 -18.63 -5.14 1.71
N HIS A 131 -17.42 -5.68 1.50
CA HIS A 131 -16.82 -6.71 2.35
C HIS A 131 -16.02 -6.16 3.55
N LEU A 132 -15.70 -4.85 3.59
CA LEU A 132 -14.96 -4.25 4.70
C LEU A 132 -15.81 -4.12 5.99
N GLY A 133 -17.04 -4.65 5.98
CA GLY A 133 -17.90 -4.75 7.14
C GLY A 133 -18.35 -3.39 7.67
N LYS A 134 -18.26 -3.20 8.99
CA LYS A 134 -18.81 -2.03 9.70
C LYS A 134 -17.98 -0.75 9.57
N VAL A 135 -16.76 -0.81 9.00
CA VAL A 135 -15.90 0.37 8.90
C VAL A 135 -16.24 1.15 7.63
N GLN A 136 -17.42 1.78 7.62
CA GLN A 136 -17.78 2.71 6.55
C GLN A 136 -17.15 4.07 6.84
N LEU A 137 -16.01 4.38 6.20
CA LEU A 137 -15.34 5.67 6.40
C LEU A 137 -16.04 6.83 5.71
N PHE A 138 -16.76 6.56 4.62
CA PHE A 138 -17.47 7.58 3.87
C PHE A 138 -18.94 7.24 3.77
N HIS A 139 -19.75 8.10 4.37
CA HIS A 139 -21.18 8.07 4.18
C HIS A 139 -21.53 8.80 2.88
N ILE A 140 -22.49 8.25 2.15
CA ILE A 140 -23.02 8.92 0.95
C ILE A 140 -23.64 10.25 1.34
N GLY A 141 -23.36 11.30 0.57
CA GLY A 141 -23.93 12.63 0.77
C GLY A 141 -23.35 13.38 1.96
N VAL A 142 -22.31 12.85 2.62
CA VAL A 142 -21.64 13.50 3.75
C VAL A 142 -20.27 14.00 3.33
N GLN A 143 -19.99 15.27 3.61
CA GLN A 143 -18.65 15.82 3.49
C GLN A 143 -17.74 15.17 4.53
N THR A 144 -16.74 14.44 4.04
CA THR A 144 -15.77 13.74 4.88
C THR A 144 -14.43 14.44 4.77
N PRO A 145 -13.81 14.83 5.90
CA PRO A 145 -12.46 15.38 5.92
C PRO A 145 -11.45 14.36 5.41
N VAL A 146 -10.58 14.80 4.51
CA VAL A 146 -9.52 13.99 3.91
C VAL A 146 -8.26 14.81 3.75
N VAL A 147 -7.13 14.15 3.47
CA VAL A 147 -5.92 14.80 2.99
C VAL A 147 -5.76 14.57 1.49
N SER A 148 -5.50 15.64 0.76
CA SER A 148 -5.17 15.68 -0.65
C SER A 148 -3.65 15.72 -0.82
N LYS A 149 -3.12 14.83 -1.66
CA LYS A 149 -1.71 14.79 -2.04
C LYS A 149 -1.57 15.08 -3.54
N CYS A 150 -0.70 16.04 -3.87
CA CYS A 150 -0.38 16.41 -5.24
C CYS A 150 1.13 16.33 -5.46
N HIS A 151 1.53 15.92 -6.66
CA HIS A 151 2.94 15.84 -7.06
C HIS A 151 3.39 17.23 -7.50
N PHE A 152 4.57 17.65 -7.04
CA PHE A 152 5.22 18.85 -7.57
C PHE A 152 6.58 18.48 -8.17
N ILE A 153 7.01 19.28 -9.13
CA ILE A 153 8.38 19.24 -9.65
C ILE A 153 9.13 20.51 -9.23
N ARG A 154 10.46 20.43 -9.24
CA ARG A 154 11.33 21.58 -9.05
C ARG A 154 12.35 21.60 -10.17
N ALA A 155 12.61 22.80 -10.71
CA ALA A 155 13.70 22.99 -11.66
C ALA A 155 15.08 22.81 -11.01
N SER A 156 15.19 22.99 -9.69
CA SER A 156 16.40 22.79 -8.91
C SER A 156 16.06 22.42 -7.46
N LYS A 157 17.00 21.88 -6.68
CA LYS A 157 16.80 21.39 -5.29
C LYS A 157 16.06 22.40 -4.39
N ASN A 158 16.32 23.70 -4.58
CA ASN A 158 15.72 24.80 -3.82
C ASN A 158 14.82 25.70 -4.67
N GLY A 159 14.53 25.30 -5.92
CA GLY A 159 13.69 26.06 -6.83
C GLY A 159 12.23 26.14 -6.38
N PRO A 160 11.44 27.05 -6.98
CA PRO A 160 10.02 27.16 -6.73
C PRO A 160 9.32 25.84 -7.08
N LEU A 161 8.20 25.58 -6.38
CA LEU A 161 7.32 24.47 -6.72
C LEU A 161 6.65 24.77 -8.05
N GLN A 162 6.69 23.80 -8.95
CA GLN A 162 5.97 23.84 -10.21
C GLN A 162 5.04 22.64 -10.29
N ASP A 163 3.87 22.83 -10.87
CA ASP A 163 2.95 21.74 -11.14
C ASP A 163 3.57 20.81 -12.18
N ALA A 164 3.44 19.50 -11.96
CA ALA A 164 3.87 18.53 -12.95
C ALA A 164 2.87 18.50 -14.13
N PRO A 165 3.30 18.16 -15.36
CA PRO A 165 2.37 17.86 -16.44
C PRO A 165 1.38 16.78 -16.00
N ILE A 166 0.09 16.92 -16.33
CA ILE A 166 -1.00 16.01 -15.88
C ILE A 166 -0.63 14.53 -16.07
N ALA A 167 -0.12 14.15 -17.24
CA ALA A 167 0.25 12.75 -17.50
C ALA A 167 1.34 12.22 -16.55
N ARG A 168 2.29 13.08 -16.16
CA ARG A 168 3.37 12.74 -15.21
C ARG A 168 2.84 12.72 -13.78
N GLU A 169 1.99 13.67 -13.40
CA GLU A 169 1.35 13.69 -12.09
C GLU A 169 0.46 12.45 -11.87
N ASN A 170 -0.40 12.14 -12.84
CA ASN A 170 -1.28 10.98 -12.78
C ASN A 170 -0.49 9.69 -12.60
N ARG A 171 0.52 9.44 -13.44
CA ARG A 171 1.36 8.23 -13.33
C ARG A 171 2.04 8.13 -11.96
N PHE A 172 2.53 9.26 -11.44
CA PHE A 172 3.17 9.29 -10.13
C PHE A 172 2.16 8.93 -9.01
N LEU A 173 1.00 9.58 -8.98
CA LEU A 173 0.00 9.37 -7.92
C LEU A 173 -0.68 8.00 -8.01
N GLU A 174 -0.83 7.45 -9.21
CA GLU A 174 -1.27 6.06 -9.42
C GLU A 174 -0.22 5.06 -8.90
N GLY A 175 1.07 5.35 -9.11
CA GLY A 175 2.17 4.59 -8.51
C GLY A 175 2.15 4.64 -6.98
N GLU A 176 1.90 5.81 -6.38
CA GLU A 176 1.74 5.97 -4.93
C GLU A 176 0.54 5.17 -4.37
N ALA A 177 -0.57 5.14 -5.12
CA ALA A 177 -1.71 4.30 -4.75
C ALA A 177 -1.37 2.80 -4.81
N ASN A 178 -0.60 2.37 -5.82
CA ASN A 178 -0.11 0.99 -5.91
C ASN A 178 0.87 0.65 -4.77
N LEU A 179 1.75 1.58 -4.40
CA LEU A 179 2.64 1.42 -3.25
C LEU A 179 1.84 1.24 -1.95
N LEU A 180 0.85 2.10 -1.69
CA LEU A 180 -0.01 1.98 -0.51
C LEU A 180 -0.79 0.66 -0.52
N TYR A 181 -1.27 0.22 -1.68
CA TYR A 181 -1.96 -1.06 -1.86
C TYR A 181 -1.13 -2.25 -1.37
N HIS A 182 0.11 -2.39 -1.86
CA HIS A 182 1.01 -3.46 -1.44
C HIS A 182 1.47 -3.32 0.00
N ALA A 183 1.76 -2.10 0.45
CA ALA A 183 2.22 -1.85 1.82
C ALA A 183 1.14 -2.18 2.84
N THR A 184 -0.12 -1.89 2.53
CA THR A 184 -1.26 -2.26 3.37
C THR A 184 -1.37 -3.78 3.49
N ALA A 185 -1.28 -4.51 2.38
CA ALA A 185 -1.34 -5.97 2.41
C ALA A 185 -0.20 -6.61 3.23
N LEU A 186 1.03 -6.11 3.09
CA LEU A 186 2.18 -6.57 3.89
C LEU A 186 2.03 -6.24 5.38
N HIS A 187 1.51 -5.05 5.72
CA HIS A 187 1.22 -4.66 7.09
C HIS A 187 0.18 -5.60 7.72
N GLU A 188 -0.98 -5.75 7.08
CA GLU A 188 -2.07 -6.60 7.55
C GLU A 188 -1.67 -8.08 7.65
N HIS A 189 -0.82 -8.57 6.75
CA HIS A 189 -0.27 -9.93 6.86
C HIS A 189 0.54 -10.13 8.14
N SER A 190 1.28 -9.10 8.56
CA SER A 190 2.12 -9.14 9.76
C SER A 190 1.27 -9.01 11.03
N GLU A 191 0.25 -8.17 11.02
CA GLU A 191 -0.75 -8.07 12.09
C GLU A 191 -1.49 -9.40 12.28
N ARG A 192 -1.86 -10.07 11.18
CA ARG A 192 -2.50 -11.39 11.24
C ARG A 192 -1.58 -12.44 11.86
N PHE A 193 -0.31 -12.47 11.46
CA PHE A 193 0.69 -13.35 12.09
C PHE A 193 0.72 -13.16 13.62
N VAL A 194 0.63 -11.92 14.10
CA VAL A 194 0.58 -11.61 15.54
C VAL A 194 -0.64 -12.23 16.22
N VAL A 195 -1.83 -12.06 15.62
CA VAL A 195 -3.07 -12.63 16.14
C VAL A 195 -3.00 -14.17 16.17
N GLU A 196 -2.69 -14.78 15.04
CA GLU A 196 -2.62 -16.25 14.90
C GLU A 196 -1.57 -16.87 15.82
N TYR A 197 -0.40 -16.22 15.96
CA TYR A 197 0.63 -16.69 16.88
C TYR A 197 0.15 -16.69 18.33
N LYS A 198 -0.54 -15.62 18.78
CA LYS A 198 -1.07 -15.52 20.14
C LYS A 198 -2.15 -16.57 20.39
N GLU A 199 -3.04 -16.79 19.43
CA GLU A 199 -4.08 -17.83 19.50
C GLU A 199 -3.48 -19.25 19.57
N ALA A 200 -2.46 -19.52 18.75
CA ALA A 200 -1.78 -20.82 18.74
C ALA A 200 -0.90 -21.04 19.98
N ASN A 201 -0.43 -19.97 20.63
CA ASN A 201 0.51 -20.01 21.75
C ASN A 201 0.03 -19.18 22.96
N PRO A 202 -1.12 -19.52 23.58
CA PRO A 202 -1.75 -18.71 24.62
C PRO A 202 -0.90 -18.55 25.90
N SER A 203 0.07 -19.45 26.14
CA SER A 203 1.00 -19.39 27.27
C SER A 203 2.33 -18.69 26.97
N SER A 204 2.56 -18.25 25.73
CA SER A 204 3.81 -17.61 25.32
C SER A 204 4.01 -16.24 25.99
N ALA A 205 5.23 -15.71 25.91
CA ALA A 205 5.49 -14.34 26.33
C ALA A 205 4.72 -13.30 25.49
N ALA A 206 4.47 -13.59 24.21
CA ALA A 206 3.73 -12.71 23.30
C ALA A 206 2.30 -12.40 23.79
N CYS A 207 1.66 -13.34 24.48
CA CYS A 207 0.32 -13.12 25.03
C CYS A 207 0.25 -12.10 26.17
N ARG A 208 1.40 -11.75 26.77
CA ARG A 208 1.50 -10.73 27.83
C ARG A 208 1.93 -9.36 27.31
N LEU A 209 2.30 -9.26 26.04
CA LEU A 209 2.70 -8.00 25.44
C LEU A 209 1.48 -7.13 25.15
N ASP A 210 1.63 -5.85 25.43
CA ASP A 210 0.72 -4.80 24.99
C ASP A 210 0.98 -4.53 23.50
N ILE A 211 0.07 -4.93 22.63
CA ILE A 211 0.21 -4.84 21.17
C ILE A 211 -0.52 -3.59 20.69
N PRO A 212 0.19 -2.59 20.14
CA PRO A 212 -0.45 -1.43 19.55
C PRO A 212 -1.34 -1.83 18.36
N GLU A 213 -2.57 -1.31 18.32
CA GLU A 213 -3.47 -1.48 17.16
C GLU A 213 -3.11 -0.44 16.10
N MET A 214 -2.43 -0.89 15.04
CA MET A 214 -1.97 -0.04 13.95
C MET A 214 -2.57 -0.48 12.63
N ARG A 215 -2.85 0.46 11.73
CA ARG A 215 -3.19 0.15 10.33
C ARG A 215 -2.72 1.24 9.38
N MET A 216 -2.59 0.90 8.10
CA MET A 216 -2.46 1.91 7.05
C MET A 216 -3.75 2.72 6.91
N VAL A 217 -3.61 3.99 6.55
CA VAL A 217 -4.75 4.82 6.12
C VAL A 217 -5.33 4.25 4.85
N PHE A 218 -6.64 4.38 4.71
CA PHE A 218 -7.31 4.09 3.46
C PHE A 218 -6.99 5.21 2.46
N GLY A 219 -6.29 4.85 1.39
CA GLY A 219 -6.00 5.74 0.26
C GLY A 219 -6.97 5.54 -0.89
N ARG A 220 -7.07 6.54 -1.76
CA ARG A 220 -8.02 6.64 -2.87
C ARG A 220 -7.46 7.56 -3.95
N LEU A 221 -7.96 7.41 -5.17
CA LEU A 221 -7.68 8.32 -6.28
C LEU A 221 -8.95 9.09 -6.65
N PHE A 222 -8.80 10.37 -6.96
CA PHE A 222 -9.88 11.19 -7.51
C PHE A 222 -9.44 11.76 -8.85
N GLN A 223 -10.13 11.36 -9.91
CA GLN A 223 -9.94 11.91 -11.25
C GLN A 223 -10.97 13.01 -11.51
N HIS A 224 -10.46 14.22 -11.71
CA HIS A 224 -11.24 15.41 -12.04
C HIS A 224 -11.99 15.23 -13.38
N SER A 225 -13.26 15.63 -13.43
CA SER A 225 -14.08 15.50 -14.64
C SER A 225 -13.56 16.34 -15.81
N LYS A 226 -14.02 16.02 -17.03
CA LYS A 226 -13.67 16.77 -18.24
C LYS A 226 -14.21 18.21 -18.23
N ASP A 227 -15.26 18.45 -17.46
CA ASP A 227 -15.92 19.75 -17.35
C ASP A 227 -15.25 20.66 -16.31
N CYS A 228 -14.27 20.15 -15.55
CA CYS A 228 -13.41 20.96 -14.70
C CYS A 228 -12.60 21.94 -15.56
N GLY A 229 -12.33 23.14 -15.03
CA GLY A 229 -11.64 24.21 -15.73
C GLY A 229 -10.34 23.78 -16.42
N LYS A 230 -9.92 24.54 -17.44
CA LYS A 230 -8.72 24.27 -18.24
C LYS A 230 -7.52 23.99 -17.31
N GLY A 231 -6.85 22.85 -17.54
CA GLY A 231 -5.69 22.42 -16.76
C GLY A 231 -5.98 21.43 -15.62
N ARG A 232 -7.24 21.12 -15.31
CA ARG A 232 -7.59 20.07 -14.34
C ARG A 232 -8.36 18.90 -14.93
N ALA A 233 -8.92 19.04 -16.13
CA ALA A 233 -9.63 17.95 -16.79
C ALA A 233 -8.77 16.67 -16.88
N GLY A 234 -9.22 15.60 -16.23
CA GLY A 234 -8.50 14.32 -16.17
C GLY A 234 -7.30 14.27 -15.24
N LEU A 235 -7.00 15.34 -14.49
CA LEU A 235 -6.00 15.32 -13.42
C LEU A 235 -6.42 14.30 -12.36
N VAL A 236 -5.45 13.61 -11.78
CA VAL A 236 -5.64 12.69 -10.65
C VAL A 236 -5.12 13.36 -9.39
N THR A 237 -5.83 13.16 -8.29
CA THR A 237 -5.42 13.58 -6.95
C THR A 237 -5.43 12.35 -6.05
N PHE A 238 -4.35 12.13 -5.30
CA PHE A 238 -4.31 11.06 -4.31
C PHE A 238 -4.91 11.56 -3.00
N ILE A 239 -5.83 10.79 -2.43
CA ILE A 239 -6.62 11.18 -1.26
C ILE A 239 -6.47 10.11 -0.20
N GLU A 240 -6.21 10.50 1.04
CA GLU A 240 -6.18 9.60 2.19
C GLU A 240 -7.08 10.09 3.33
N GLU A 241 -7.27 9.26 4.35
CA GLU A 241 -7.84 9.72 5.61
C GLU A 241 -7.02 10.87 6.19
N LEU A 242 -7.72 11.89 6.70
CA LEU A 242 -7.06 12.90 7.50
C LEU A 242 -6.66 12.26 8.85
N ILE A 243 -5.36 12.30 9.15
CA ILE A 243 -4.84 11.96 10.48
C ILE A 243 -4.93 13.23 11.32
N GLU A 244 -5.96 13.30 12.16
CA GLU A 244 -6.15 14.40 13.10
C GLU A 244 -5.29 14.18 14.35
N LYS A 245 -4.81 15.27 14.94
CA LYS A 245 -4.24 15.24 16.29
C LYS A 245 -5.38 14.94 17.27
N ASP A 246 -5.16 14.04 18.21
CA ASP A 246 -6.07 13.84 19.33
C ASP A 246 -6.13 15.11 20.16
N ALA A 247 -7.24 15.84 20.06
CA ALA A 247 -7.44 17.08 20.78
C ALA A 247 -7.56 16.88 22.30
N ALA A 248 -7.84 15.66 22.77
CA ALA A 248 -7.91 15.34 24.19
C ALA A 248 -6.53 15.00 24.78
N ASP A 249 -5.53 14.73 23.95
CA ASP A 249 -4.18 14.38 24.37
C ASP A 249 -3.16 15.40 23.85
N ASP A 250 -2.83 16.39 24.69
CA ASP A 250 -1.80 17.38 24.39
C ASP A 250 -0.44 16.73 24.09
N SER A 251 -0.21 15.50 24.56
CA SER A 251 1.00 14.73 24.31
C SER A 251 1.01 13.96 22.99
N ASP A 252 -0.11 13.95 22.24
CA ASP A 252 -0.14 13.38 20.89
C ASP A 252 0.81 14.19 20.00
N PRO A 253 1.87 13.59 19.46
CA PRO A 253 2.79 14.31 18.60
C PRO A 253 2.17 14.58 17.20
N GLY A 254 0.96 14.08 16.92
CA GLY A 254 0.29 14.20 15.64
C GLY A 254 0.93 13.29 14.61
N PHE A 255 1.33 13.85 13.46
CA PHE A 255 1.99 13.09 12.40
C PHE A 255 3.51 13.01 12.66
N ILE A 256 4.01 11.83 12.97
CA ILE A 256 5.42 11.56 13.24
C ILE A 256 5.99 10.43 12.40
N LYS A 257 7.31 10.41 12.28
CA LYS A 257 8.05 9.35 11.61
C LYS A 257 8.63 8.38 12.63
N PHE A 258 8.17 7.14 12.62
CA PHE A 258 8.60 6.10 13.56
C PHE A 258 9.89 5.41 13.11
N ILE A 259 10.03 5.15 11.81
CA ILE A 259 11.18 4.45 11.20
C ILE A 259 11.53 5.14 9.89
N ASN A 260 12.81 5.22 9.53
CA ASN A 260 13.27 5.80 8.26
C ASN A 260 13.45 4.72 7.20
N ASN A 261 13.25 5.04 5.92
CA ASN A 261 13.60 4.14 4.81
C ASN A 261 15.10 3.81 4.71
N SER A 262 15.97 4.59 5.35
CA SER A 262 17.41 4.36 5.35
C SER A 262 17.92 3.58 6.57
N SER A 263 17.06 3.24 7.54
CA SER A 263 17.47 2.52 8.75
C SER A 263 16.29 1.84 9.44
N PRO A 264 16.41 0.57 9.85
CA PRO A 264 15.36 -0.15 10.58
C PRO A 264 15.26 0.24 12.06
N VAL A 265 16.12 1.17 12.53
CA VAL A 265 16.17 1.59 13.92
C VAL A 265 15.01 2.56 14.22
N PRO A 266 14.20 2.27 15.25
CA PRO A 266 13.17 3.20 15.73
C PRO A 266 13.72 4.61 16.01
N VAL A 267 13.03 5.64 15.51
CA VAL A 267 13.32 7.05 15.81
C VAL A 267 13.03 7.37 17.27
N TYR A 268 11.98 6.75 17.82
CA TYR A 268 11.58 6.89 19.22
C TYR A 268 11.81 5.56 19.97
N THR A 269 12.33 5.66 21.18
CA THR A 269 12.63 4.48 22.04
C THR A 269 11.92 4.51 23.38
N THR A 270 11.21 5.58 23.70
CA THR A 270 10.50 5.77 24.97
C THR A 270 9.07 6.29 24.75
N GLY A 271 8.20 6.11 25.74
CA GLY A 271 6.81 6.55 25.71
C GLY A 271 5.95 5.80 24.68
N ARG A 272 4.74 6.32 24.41
CA ARG A 272 3.77 5.72 23.48
C ARG A 272 4.34 5.60 22.06
N ALA A 273 4.96 6.67 21.56
CA ALA A 273 5.61 6.67 20.24
C ALA A 273 6.76 5.66 20.18
N GLY A 274 7.55 5.50 21.24
CA GLY A 274 8.61 4.49 21.31
C GLY A 274 8.08 3.05 21.32
N ARG A 275 6.97 2.79 22.03
CA ARG A 275 6.27 1.49 22.00
C ARG A 275 5.80 1.15 20.59
N VAL A 276 5.13 2.10 19.92
CA VAL A 276 4.67 1.95 18.52
C VAL A 276 5.86 1.73 17.59
N ALA A 277 6.91 2.55 17.66
CA ALA A 277 8.08 2.42 16.79
C ALA A 277 8.80 1.07 16.97
N THR A 278 8.88 0.58 18.21
CA THR A 278 9.45 -0.73 18.54
C THR A 278 8.60 -1.86 17.95
N TYR A 279 7.27 -1.77 18.09
CA TYR A 279 6.34 -2.72 17.50
C TYR A 279 6.45 -2.74 15.96
N LEU A 280 6.46 -1.58 15.31
CA LEU A 280 6.59 -1.47 13.86
C LEU A 280 7.94 -2.01 13.36
N SER A 281 9.02 -1.83 14.12
CA SER A 281 10.33 -2.44 13.80
C SER A 281 10.24 -3.97 13.87
N PHE A 282 9.53 -4.52 14.87
CA PHE A 282 9.22 -5.95 14.91
C PHE A 282 8.40 -6.41 13.70
N LEU A 283 7.39 -5.65 13.24
CA LEU A 283 6.66 -5.99 12.02
C LEU A 283 7.56 -6.01 10.79
N GLN A 284 8.55 -5.10 10.67
CA GLN A 284 9.54 -5.19 9.58
C GLN A 284 10.29 -6.53 9.60
N HIS A 285 10.64 -7.04 10.78
CA HIS A 285 11.30 -8.33 10.93
C HIS A 285 10.38 -9.50 10.54
N VAL A 286 9.11 -9.46 10.97
CA VAL A 286 8.10 -10.44 10.52
C VAL A 286 8.01 -10.44 9.00
N GLN A 287 7.86 -9.27 8.38
CA GLN A 287 7.80 -9.13 6.92
C GLN A 287 9.06 -9.68 6.26
N TYR A 288 10.25 -9.30 6.74
CA TYR A 288 11.52 -9.76 6.19
C TYR A 288 11.63 -11.29 6.18
N GLU A 289 11.30 -11.95 7.29
CA GLU A 289 11.37 -13.42 7.38
C GLU A 289 10.23 -14.11 6.60
N LYS A 290 9.00 -13.59 6.67
CA LYS A 290 7.84 -14.17 5.98
C LYS A 290 7.88 -13.97 4.47
N MET A 291 8.48 -12.88 4.00
CA MET A 291 8.66 -12.60 2.58
C MET A 291 9.95 -13.21 2.02
N SER A 292 10.50 -14.24 2.67
CA SER A 292 11.75 -14.90 2.26
C SER A 292 12.87 -13.90 1.96
N ARG A 293 12.93 -12.81 2.73
CA ARG A 293 13.93 -11.74 2.61
C ARG A 293 13.92 -11.03 1.27
N GLN A 294 12.73 -10.91 0.67
CA GLN A 294 12.55 -10.23 -0.62
C GLN A 294 11.99 -8.81 -0.49
N ALA A 295 11.17 -8.54 0.52
CA ALA A 295 10.60 -7.21 0.73
C ALA A 295 10.15 -6.99 2.18
N PHE A 296 10.15 -5.74 2.61
CA PHE A 296 9.51 -5.31 3.85
C PHE A 296 9.12 -3.83 3.76
N VAL A 297 8.12 -3.43 4.55
CA VAL A 297 7.67 -2.04 4.65
C VAL A 297 8.67 -1.27 5.51
N SER A 298 8.98 -0.05 5.11
CA SER A 298 9.83 0.91 5.79
C SER A 298 9.16 2.29 5.76
N ASP A 299 9.87 3.31 6.24
CA ASP A 299 9.38 4.69 6.31
C ASP A 299 8.06 4.85 7.07
N TYR A 300 7.81 3.98 8.06
CA TYR A 300 6.60 4.06 8.86
C TYR A 300 6.44 5.45 9.50
N GLN A 301 5.36 6.14 9.13
CA GLN A 301 5.02 7.47 9.61
C GLN A 301 3.50 7.66 9.68
N GLY A 302 3.02 8.51 10.56
CA GLY A 302 1.60 8.70 10.84
C GLY A 302 1.35 9.06 12.31
N SER A 303 0.19 8.69 12.84
CA SER A 303 -0.13 8.82 14.26
C SER A 303 0.14 7.53 15.03
N LEU A 304 -0.23 7.50 16.31
CA LEU A 304 -0.13 6.33 17.18
C LEU A 304 -1.10 5.18 16.83
N THR A 305 -1.94 5.33 15.80
CA THR A 305 -2.90 4.29 15.37
C THR A 305 -3.03 4.17 13.85
N LYS A 306 -2.68 5.21 13.08
CA LYS A 306 -2.79 5.23 11.62
C LYS A 306 -1.47 5.57 10.96
N LEU A 307 -1.11 4.82 9.93
CA LEU A 307 0.13 4.95 9.17
C LEU A 307 -0.15 5.44 7.75
N SER A 308 0.73 6.26 7.19
CA SER A 308 0.60 6.91 5.87
C SER A 308 1.96 6.97 5.20
N ASP A 309 1.98 7.25 3.89
CA ASP A 309 3.20 7.40 3.09
C ASP A 309 4.22 6.27 3.32
N PRO A 310 3.80 4.98 3.19
CA PRO A 310 4.71 3.88 3.38
C PRO A 310 5.78 3.87 2.27
N GLN A 311 6.90 3.22 2.53
CA GLN A 311 7.85 2.80 1.51
C GLN A 311 8.04 1.29 1.60
N ILE A 312 8.22 0.59 0.50
CA ILE A 312 8.66 -0.82 0.52
C ILE A 312 10.12 -0.86 0.08
N LEU A 313 10.95 -1.52 0.88
CA LEU A 313 12.31 -1.88 0.46
C LEU A 313 12.26 -3.30 -0.08
N SER A 314 12.83 -3.49 -1.26
CA SER A 314 12.90 -4.78 -1.95
C SER A 314 14.34 -5.20 -2.15
N HIS A 315 14.55 -6.51 -2.27
CA HIS A 315 15.85 -7.08 -2.60
C HIS A 315 16.39 -6.41 -3.88
N PRO A 316 17.66 -5.96 -3.92
CA PRO A 316 18.17 -5.16 -5.04
C PRO A 316 18.10 -5.85 -6.41
N GLU A 317 18.14 -7.18 -6.45
CA GLU A 317 17.98 -7.95 -7.69
C GLU A 317 16.60 -7.79 -8.34
N MET A 318 15.57 -7.47 -7.55
CA MET A 318 14.23 -7.19 -8.06
C MET A 318 14.10 -5.76 -8.58
N GLY A 319 14.98 -4.84 -8.15
CA GLY A 319 14.91 -3.42 -8.49
C GLY A 319 13.88 -2.65 -7.64
N ALA A 320 13.57 -1.43 -8.08
CA ALA A 320 12.69 -0.47 -7.38
C ALA A 320 11.21 -0.63 -7.80
N ILE A 321 10.68 -1.86 -7.72
CA ILE A 321 9.36 -2.21 -8.26
C ILE A 321 8.18 -1.54 -7.53
N PHE A 322 8.39 -1.04 -6.32
CA PHE A 322 7.37 -0.32 -5.54
C PHE A 322 7.52 1.20 -5.60
N GLY A 323 8.43 1.71 -6.42
CA GLY A 323 8.72 3.14 -6.56
C GLY A 323 10.14 3.53 -6.16
N ASP A 324 10.49 4.78 -6.43
CA ASP A 324 11.88 5.30 -6.39
C ASP A 324 12.49 5.37 -4.98
N GLY A 325 11.71 5.15 -3.92
CA GLY A 325 12.20 5.20 -2.54
C GLY A 325 12.90 3.94 -2.05
N ASN A 326 13.14 2.94 -2.92
CA ASN A 326 13.92 1.76 -2.59
C ASN A 326 15.40 2.15 -2.31
N VAL A 327 15.95 1.70 -1.19
CA VAL A 327 17.32 1.97 -0.75
C VAL A 327 18.07 0.64 -0.59
N PRO A 328 18.75 0.15 -1.64
CA PRO A 328 19.43 -1.14 -1.64
C PRO A 328 20.38 -1.35 -0.46
N GLU A 329 21.11 -0.31 -0.08
CA GLU A 329 22.06 -0.37 1.03
C GLU A 329 21.35 -0.60 2.37
N ALA A 330 20.21 0.04 2.59
CA ALA A 330 19.41 -0.15 3.80
C ALA A 330 18.79 -1.55 3.84
N PHE A 331 18.40 -2.09 2.69
CA PHE A 331 17.92 -3.47 2.60
C PHE A 331 18.99 -4.48 3.04
N PHE A 332 20.21 -4.38 2.48
CA PHE A 332 21.31 -5.28 2.86
C PHE A 332 21.78 -5.06 4.31
N ALA A 333 21.72 -3.82 4.79
CA ALA A 333 22.08 -3.51 6.17
C ALA A 333 21.05 -4.02 7.19
N PHE A 334 19.83 -4.38 6.76
CA PHE A 334 18.70 -4.71 7.64
C PHE A 334 19.08 -5.74 8.71
N GLU A 335 19.62 -6.90 8.35
CA GLU A 335 19.99 -7.93 9.32
C GLU A 335 21.04 -7.43 10.34
N THR A 336 21.97 -6.58 9.90
CA THR A 336 23.05 -6.10 10.76
C THR A 336 22.67 -4.91 11.64
N GLU A 337 21.67 -4.13 11.22
CA GLU A 337 21.25 -2.88 11.88
C GLU A 337 19.92 -3.00 12.62
N HIS A 338 19.07 -3.97 12.27
CA HIS A 338 17.77 -4.15 12.91
C HIS A 338 17.93 -4.49 14.41
N PRO A 339 17.42 -3.63 15.31
CA PRO A 339 17.52 -3.86 16.74
C PRO A 339 16.42 -4.84 17.19
N CYS A 340 16.69 -6.15 17.08
CA CYS A 340 15.78 -7.18 17.61
C CYS A 340 15.38 -6.81 19.05
N ASN A 341 14.07 -6.76 19.30
CA ASN A 341 13.50 -6.27 20.55
C ASN A 341 12.72 -7.36 21.29
N GLU A 342 11.98 -6.97 22.34
CA GLU A 342 11.19 -7.89 23.15
C GLU A 342 10.06 -8.55 22.35
N ASP A 343 9.43 -7.84 21.41
CA ASP A 343 8.41 -8.40 20.53
C ASP A 343 9.04 -9.50 19.65
N CYS A 344 10.15 -9.20 18.95
CA CYS A 344 10.85 -10.20 18.12
C CYS A 344 11.16 -11.49 18.89
N THR A 345 11.64 -11.34 20.13
CA THR A 345 11.99 -12.47 20.99
C THR A 345 10.74 -13.24 21.46
N ALA A 346 9.69 -12.52 21.86
CA ALA A 346 8.46 -13.11 22.39
C ALA A 346 7.66 -13.88 21.33
N PHE A 347 7.73 -13.44 20.08
CA PHE A 347 7.14 -14.11 18.91
C PHE A 347 8.05 -15.19 18.30
N GLY A 348 9.21 -15.45 18.92
CA GLY A 348 10.11 -16.54 18.51
C GLY A 348 10.82 -16.30 17.17
N LEU A 349 11.00 -15.04 16.75
CA LEU A 349 11.79 -14.72 15.57
C LEU A 349 13.27 -14.98 15.83
N SER A 350 13.98 -15.44 14.79
CA SER A 350 15.42 -15.65 14.85
C SER A 350 16.13 -14.33 15.08
N THR A 351 16.98 -14.24 16.10
CA THR A 351 17.76 -13.02 16.32
C THR A 351 18.87 -12.91 15.28
N PHE A 352 19.01 -11.73 14.68
CA PHE A 352 20.14 -11.47 13.82
C PHE A 352 21.43 -11.46 14.65
N LYS A 353 22.46 -12.13 14.15
CA LYS A 353 23.77 -12.13 14.81
C LYS A 353 24.35 -10.73 14.69
N ARG A 354 24.31 -9.93 15.77
CA ARG A 354 25.08 -8.69 15.83
C ARG A 354 26.55 -9.04 15.64
N THR A 355 27.08 -8.75 14.44
CA THR A 355 28.51 -8.57 14.28
C THR A 355 28.87 -7.44 15.23
N LYS A 356 29.65 -7.75 16.27
CA LYS A 356 30.19 -6.73 17.17
C LYS A 356 31.04 -5.81 16.30
N LYS A 357 30.47 -4.72 15.78
CA LYS A 357 31.23 -3.63 15.18
C LYS A 357 32.12 -3.13 16.32
N THR A 358 33.38 -3.53 16.30
CA THR A 358 34.40 -2.98 17.20
C THR A 358 34.34 -1.48 17.02
N THR A 359 33.79 -0.76 17.99
CA THR A 359 33.68 0.69 18.00
C THR A 359 35.09 1.27 17.99
N GLN A 360 35.73 1.33 16.83
CA GLN A 360 36.77 2.30 16.59
C GLN A 360 36.05 3.63 16.55
N GLN A 361 36.14 4.37 17.67
CA GLN A 361 35.79 5.78 17.74
C GLN A 361 36.56 6.51 16.65
N VAL A 362 35.94 6.68 15.48
CA VAL A 362 36.43 7.65 14.50
C VAL A 362 36.02 9.01 15.04
N ASN A 363 36.96 9.67 15.71
CA ASN A 363 36.91 11.11 15.97
C ASN A 363 36.82 11.84 14.62
N LYS A 364 35.61 12.05 14.10
CA LYS A 364 35.38 12.92 12.94
C LYS A 364 35.34 14.37 13.39
N HIS A 365 36.52 14.96 13.48
CA HIS A 365 36.72 16.36 13.13
C HIS A 365 37.15 16.43 11.65
N ASN A 366 36.61 17.41 10.92
CA ASN A 366 37.06 17.97 9.64
C ASN A 366 36.41 17.55 8.31
N SER A 367 35.76 18.57 7.73
CA SER A 367 35.83 19.08 6.35
C SER A 367 35.91 18.08 5.20
N PHE A 368 34.82 18.04 4.44
CA PHE A 368 34.70 17.39 3.14
C PHE A 368 35.14 18.38 2.05
N GLU A 369 36.41 18.31 1.63
CA GLU A 369 36.85 18.89 0.35
C GLU A 369 36.66 17.84 -0.76
N LEU A 370 35.96 18.25 -1.83
CA LEU A 370 35.84 17.48 -3.06
C LEU A 370 37.19 17.44 -3.78
N MET A 371 37.76 16.24 -3.96
CA MET A 371 38.71 15.97 -5.03
C MET A 371 38.22 14.78 -5.86
N GLY A 372 38.30 14.95 -7.18
CA GLY A 372 37.76 14.05 -8.18
C GLY A 372 38.54 12.74 -8.29
N ASP A 373 37.80 11.69 -8.64
CA ASP A 373 38.31 10.33 -8.77
C ASP A 373 38.34 9.91 -10.25
N GLN A 374 39.55 9.61 -10.73
CA GLN A 374 39.78 8.76 -11.90
C GLN A 374 40.35 7.45 -11.36
N SER A 375 39.52 6.42 -11.28
CA SER A 375 39.95 5.05 -10.94
C SER A 375 39.21 4.03 -11.83
N PRO A 376 39.88 2.91 -12.21
CA PRO A 376 39.50 2.08 -13.36
C PRO A 376 38.38 1.08 -13.07
N SER A 377 37.68 0.69 -14.13
CA SER A 377 36.53 -0.20 -14.16
C SER A 377 36.83 -1.62 -13.60
N PRO A 378 35.92 -2.22 -12.81
CA PRO A 378 36.01 -3.61 -12.37
C PRO A 378 35.70 -4.59 -13.51
N PRO A 379 36.19 -5.85 -13.43
CA PRO A 379 35.96 -6.86 -14.46
C PRO A 379 34.52 -7.39 -14.45
N PRO A 380 34.05 -8.01 -15.55
CA PRO A 380 32.66 -8.46 -15.70
C PRO A 380 32.29 -9.58 -14.73
N LEU A 381 31.07 -9.49 -14.18
CA LEU A 381 30.46 -10.37 -13.18
C LEU A 381 30.25 -11.85 -13.59
N GLN A 382 30.74 -12.26 -14.76
CA GLN A 382 30.38 -13.56 -15.36
C GLN A 382 31.30 -14.72 -14.92
N THR A 383 32.42 -14.43 -14.26
CA THR A 383 33.41 -15.44 -13.86
C THR A 383 33.18 -16.03 -12.47
N VAL A 384 32.36 -15.39 -11.62
CA VAL A 384 32.12 -15.84 -10.23
C VAL A 384 30.91 -16.80 -10.14
N LEU A 385 30.01 -16.77 -11.13
CA LEU A 385 28.75 -17.55 -11.11
C LEU A 385 28.88 -19.02 -11.54
N ASN A 386 30.00 -19.42 -12.15
CA ASN A 386 30.15 -20.79 -12.67
C ASN A 386 30.69 -21.81 -11.65
N ASP A 387 31.21 -21.36 -10.50
CA ASP A 387 31.88 -22.26 -9.53
C ASP A 387 31.00 -22.73 -8.36
N GLU A 388 29.87 -22.08 -8.10
CA GLU A 388 28.95 -22.49 -7.02
C GLU A 388 27.76 -23.35 -7.49
N CYS A 389 27.37 -23.27 -8.77
CA CYS A 389 26.21 -24.00 -9.29
C CYS A 389 26.46 -25.51 -9.52
N ALA A 390 27.72 -25.95 -9.47
CA ALA A 390 28.09 -27.37 -9.66
C ALA A 390 28.02 -28.23 -8.39
N LYS A 391 27.75 -27.65 -7.20
CA LYS A 391 27.84 -28.37 -5.91
C LYS A 391 26.49 -28.83 -5.33
N ILE A 392 25.36 -28.46 -5.93
CA ILE A 392 24.02 -28.72 -5.35
C ILE A 392 23.28 -29.90 -6.03
N THR A 393 23.74 -30.38 -7.18
CA THR A 393 23.04 -31.44 -7.95
C THR A 393 23.55 -32.86 -7.65
N ALA A 394 23.71 -33.23 -6.38
CA ALA A 394 24.21 -34.57 -6.04
C ALA A 394 23.65 -35.18 -4.74
N VAL A 395 22.42 -34.89 -4.32
CA VAL A 395 21.71 -35.74 -3.33
C VAL A 395 20.21 -35.65 -3.54
N GLN A 396 19.62 -36.61 -4.26
CA GLN A 396 18.32 -37.24 -3.94
C GLN A 396 17.86 -38.12 -5.12
N GLY A 397 18.09 -39.42 -4.99
CA GLY A 397 17.45 -40.44 -5.81
C GLY A 397 16.96 -41.57 -4.92
N HIS A 398 15.82 -42.16 -5.34
CA HIS A 398 15.11 -43.34 -4.78
C HIS A 398 14.23 -43.07 -3.55
N ALA A 399 13.00 -43.58 -3.44
CA ALA A 399 12.11 -44.38 -4.27
C ALA A 399 10.72 -44.37 -3.61
N MET A 400 9.63 -44.71 -4.33
CA MET A 400 8.66 -45.77 -3.95
C MET A 400 7.47 -45.81 -4.93
N SER A 401 6.97 -47.04 -5.08
CA SER A 401 6.16 -47.61 -6.15
C SER A 401 4.68 -47.76 -5.77
N ALA A 402 3.87 -48.10 -6.77
CA ALA A 402 2.42 -48.11 -6.90
C ALA A 402 1.57 -49.13 -6.09
N ALA A 403 0.26 -48.78 -6.02
CA ALA A 403 -0.98 -49.59 -6.14
C ALA A 403 -1.55 -50.33 -4.88
N PRO A 404 -2.83 -50.81 -4.89
CA PRO A 404 -4.10 -50.20 -5.36
C PRO A 404 -5.32 -50.41 -4.41
N GLY A 405 -6.37 -49.57 -4.59
CA GLY A 405 -7.81 -49.91 -4.58
C GLY A 405 -8.53 -50.46 -3.34
N THR A 406 -9.66 -49.83 -2.95
CA THR A 406 -10.99 -50.48 -2.78
C THR A 406 -12.10 -49.47 -2.46
N LYS A 407 -13.22 -49.59 -3.19
CA LYS A 407 -14.48 -48.85 -2.97
C LYS A 407 -15.32 -49.53 -1.89
N LYS A 408 -15.91 -48.76 -0.96
CA LYS A 408 -17.11 -49.14 -0.21
C LYS A 408 -18.11 -47.99 -0.23
N GLN A 409 -19.32 -48.28 -0.73
CA GLN A 409 -20.49 -47.42 -0.65
C GLN A 409 -21.16 -47.62 0.72
N GLY A 410 -21.54 -46.50 1.37
CA GLY A 410 -22.35 -46.44 2.57
C GLY A 410 -23.54 -45.47 2.36
N PRO A 411 -24.60 -45.58 3.18
CA PRO A 411 -25.95 -45.15 2.81
C PRO A 411 -26.24 -43.66 3.07
N ALA A 412 -27.31 -43.21 2.42
CA ALA A 412 -27.81 -41.84 2.32
C ALA A 412 -27.99 -41.11 3.66
N ALA A 413 -27.35 -39.94 3.78
CA ALA A 413 -27.55 -38.96 4.84
C ALA A 413 -28.50 -37.84 4.39
N LYS A 414 -29.35 -37.43 5.34
CA LYS A 414 -30.40 -36.42 5.23
C LYS A 414 -29.87 -35.05 4.80
N GLY A 415 -30.68 -34.34 4.00
CA GLY A 415 -30.37 -33.06 3.37
C GLY A 415 -29.99 -31.96 4.36
N TYR A 416 -28.75 -31.50 4.24
CA TYR A 416 -28.31 -30.19 4.70
C TYR A 416 -28.33 -29.25 3.49
N SER A 417 -28.85 -28.03 3.65
CA SER A 417 -28.76 -27.01 2.59
C SER A 417 -27.29 -26.68 2.39
N VAL A 418 -26.77 -27.02 1.22
CA VAL A 418 -25.41 -26.70 0.80
C VAL A 418 -25.31 -25.17 0.78
N LEU A 419 -24.49 -24.61 1.68
CA LEU A 419 -24.11 -23.20 1.61
C LEU A 419 -23.42 -22.97 0.25
N PRO A 420 -23.76 -21.88 -0.46
CA PRO A 420 -23.18 -21.61 -1.77
C PRO A 420 -21.66 -21.53 -1.67
N THR A 421 -20.99 -22.15 -2.64
CA THR A 421 -19.53 -22.10 -2.77
C THR A 421 -19.08 -20.65 -2.93
N ALA A 422 -17.80 -20.36 -2.65
CA ALA A 422 -17.24 -19.02 -2.84
C ALA A 422 -17.44 -18.51 -4.28
N GLU A 423 -17.34 -19.39 -5.28
CA GLU A 423 -17.65 -19.08 -6.68
C GLU A 423 -19.13 -18.75 -6.91
N GLY A 424 -20.05 -19.46 -6.25
CA GLY A 424 -21.48 -19.17 -6.33
C GLY A 424 -21.84 -17.78 -5.78
N ARG A 425 -21.19 -17.37 -4.68
CA ARG A 425 -21.35 -16.02 -4.11
C ARG A 425 -20.82 -14.94 -5.05
N LEU A 426 -19.66 -15.17 -5.68
CA LEU A 426 -19.09 -14.22 -6.64
C LEU A 426 -19.97 -14.06 -7.89
N GLN A 427 -20.53 -15.16 -8.42
CA GLN A 427 -21.44 -15.13 -9.56
C GLN A 427 -22.76 -14.41 -9.23
N GLU A 428 -23.31 -14.61 -8.04
CA GLU A 428 -24.52 -13.93 -7.58
C GLU A 428 -24.30 -12.42 -7.40
N GLU A 429 -23.15 -12.02 -6.86
CA GLU A 429 -22.75 -10.61 -6.74
C GLU A 429 -22.57 -9.94 -8.10
N GLN A 430 -21.92 -10.62 -9.05
CA GLN A 430 -21.76 -10.14 -10.42
C GLN A 430 -23.13 -9.97 -11.12
N ALA A 431 -24.03 -10.94 -10.97
CA ALA A 431 -25.39 -10.84 -11.54
C ALA A 431 -26.18 -9.66 -10.94
N LEU A 432 -26.04 -9.43 -9.63
CA LEU A 432 -26.68 -8.30 -8.96
C LEU A 432 -26.11 -6.94 -9.42
N ALA A 433 -24.79 -6.86 -9.65
CA ALA A 433 -24.13 -5.67 -10.19
C ALA A 433 -24.67 -5.30 -11.59
N VAL A 434 -24.76 -6.30 -12.48
CA VAL A 434 -25.30 -6.13 -13.84
C VAL A 434 -26.76 -5.66 -13.80
N ARG A 435 -27.58 -6.23 -12.90
CA ARG A 435 -28.99 -5.83 -12.75
C ARG A 435 -29.12 -4.38 -12.33
N ARG A 436 -28.34 -3.95 -11.33
CA ARG A 436 -28.32 -2.55 -10.85
C ARG A 436 -27.85 -1.58 -11.94
N GLN A 437 -26.86 -1.97 -12.75
CA GLN A 437 -26.41 -1.16 -13.89
C GLN A 437 -27.51 -1.01 -14.96
N SER A 438 -28.24 -2.09 -15.24
CA SER A 438 -29.38 -2.04 -16.17
C SER A 438 -30.50 -1.11 -15.67
N GLU A 439 -30.85 -1.20 -14.39
CA GLU A 439 -31.85 -0.32 -13.75
C GLU A 439 -31.43 1.15 -13.81
N ARG A 440 -30.15 1.46 -13.62
CA ARG A 440 -29.59 2.83 -13.76
C ARG A 440 -29.76 3.37 -15.18
N LEU A 441 -29.46 2.57 -16.20
CA LEU A 441 -29.62 2.97 -17.59
C LEU A 441 -31.10 3.24 -17.93
N GLN A 442 -32.02 2.43 -17.39
CA GLN A 442 -33.45 2.62 -17.56
C GLN A 442 -33.94 3.91 -16.88
N GLN A 443 -33.51 4.19 -15.65
CA GLN A 443 -33.87 5.43 -14.95
C GLN A 443 -33.33 6.68 -15.67
N ALA A 444 -32.09 6.63 -16.16
CA ALA A 444 -31.49 7.73 -16.92
C ALA A 444 -32.24 7.98 -18.25
N ALA A 445 -32.66 6.92 -18.93
CA ALA A 445 -33.49 7.03 -20.13
C ALA A 445 -34.88 7.63 -19.83
N ALA A 446 -35.50 7.23 -18.71
CA ALA A 446 -36.79 7.77 -18.28
C ALA A 446 -36.71 9.28 -18.00
N LEU A 447 -35.68 9.75 -17.29
CA LEU A 447 -35.49 11.18 -17.02
C LEU A 447 -35.27 12.00 -18.30
N LYS A 448 -34.53 11.48 -19.28
CA LYS A 448 -34.37 12.12 -20.60
C LYS A 448 -35.68 12.20 -21.39
N SER A 449 -36.56 11.21 -21.24
CA SER A 449 -37.86 11.23 -21.92
C SER A 449 -38.83 12.27 -21.34
N GLN A 450 -38.67 12.62 -20.06
CA GLN A 450 -39.51 13.62 -19.39
C GLN A 450 -39.09 15.06 -19.72
N SER A 451 -37.79 15.31 -19.92
CA SER A 451 -37.30 16.65 -20.28
C SER A 451 -37.60 17.07 -21.73
N GLY A 452 -37.92 16.11 -22.62
CA GLY A 452 -38.21 16.39 -24.03
C GLY A 452 -39.62 16.88 -24.38
N LYS A 453 -40.56 16.92 -23.42
CA LYS A 453 -41.98 17.26 -23.69
C LYS A 453 -42.41 18.69 -23.31
N GLY A 454 -41.53 19.50 -22.73
CA GLY A 454 -41.84 20.86 -22.29
C GLY A 454 -41.33 21.94 -23.26
N GLY A 455 -41.92 22.08 -24.45
CA GLY A 455 -41.42 23.06 -25.44
C GLY A 455 -42.31 23.31 -26.64
N ARG A 456 -43.59 23.63 -26.42
CA ARG A 456 -44.43 24.28 -27.45
C ARG A 456 -45.13 25.47 -26.81
N SER A 457 -44.44 26.61 -26.80
CA SER A 457 -45.07 27.89 -26.48
C SER A 457 -46.08 28.22 -27.58
N LYS A 458 -47.32 28.46 -27.18
CA LYS A 458 -48.33 29.08 -28.03
C LYS A 458 -47.96 30.56 -28.19
N SER A 459 -47.80 31.00 -29.43
CA SER A 459 -47.81 32.41 -29.80
C SER A 459 -49.22 32.97 -29.61
N CYS A 460 -49.38 33.98 -28.76
CA CYS A 460 -50.57 34.82 -28.76
C CYS A 460 -50.34 36.02 -29.69
N VAL A 461 -51.34 36.28 -30.53
CA VAL A 461 -51.56 37.50 -31.32
C VAL A 461 -52.26 38.53 -30.45
#